data_AF-A0A6N6MG90-F1
#
_entry.id   AF-A0A6N6MG90-F1
#
_cell.length_a   1.000
_cell.length_b   1.000
_cell.length_c   1.000
_cell.angle_alpha   90.00
_cell.angle_beta   90.00
_cell.angle_gamma   90.00
#
_symmetry.space_group_name_H-M   'P 1'
#
loop_
_entity.id
_entity.type
_entity.pdbx_description
1 polymer ?
#
loop_
_entity_poly.entity_id
_entity_poly.type
_entity_poly.pdbx_seq_one_letter_code
_entity_poly.pdbx_strand_id
1 'polypeptide(L)'
;MTREERLLDFIVFTFCDYELLNDIIDFFYQEKNIIEDYKDFLDENIEEIPEILTSKINYNDDFQSFDEFLDKDEQRLIIEYFSDNYNHYYDGGMPLDISAEDFGNYFEKYLQFKKINSGVYISFFVQFYNSVESLMKSELTNELSHIENTFLQYNRLSLDLSDNFKKLKQKEYEHSLFESINKNHFQVQGFIDNFEKQEFFLDSKETIIHLLETLPVGDYNHCLGGLKFDVKQNLSQLPLEYLNYTYFGVKTENSIEERHKNEELKKELEDLKKKHTLLVTNLDTKGFCDAEINILFNLLQNNKFSKLNIRSNDFSQAVSQFHILYLFFVFDFYEGELDRIKDFKKFISDFTLFKTENAEQYRKYYSNLDSKNRHYPFNSVKKTSDIIESKLNISREKLKKIPKIKNTNIMY
;
A
#
# COMPACT_ATOMS: atom_id res chain seq x y z
N MET A 1 -6.20 -21.11 15.72
CA MET A 1 -5.98 -21.38 14.30
C MET A 1 -4.95 -22.51 14.20
N THR A 2 -5.17 -23.50 13.34
CA THR A 2 -4.22 -24.58 13.07
C THR A 2 -3.07 -24.10 12.18
N ARG A 3 -2.00 -24.90 12.05
CA ARG A 3 -0.90 -24.59 11.12
C ARG A 3 -1.39 -24.51 9.67
N GLU A 4 -2.30 -25.41 9.31
CA GLU A 4 -2.91 -25.48 7.98
C GLU A 4 -3.73 -24.22 7.69
N GLU A 5 -4.64 -23.82 8.59
CA GLU A 5 -5.43 -22.60 8.45
C GLU A 5 -4.53 -21.36 8.30
N ARG A 6 -3.40 -21.33 9.02
CA ARG A 6 -2.40 -20.27 8.94
C ARG A 6 -1.68 -20.24 7.61
N LEU A 7 -1.32 -21.40 7.10
CA LEU A 7 -0.66 -21.53 5.81
C LEU A 7 -1.61 -21.13 4.67
N LEU A 8 -2.87 -21.58 4.70
CA LEU A 8 -3.92 -21.18 3.77
C LEU A 8 -4.12 -19.65 3.77
N ASP A 9 -4.25 -19.05 4.95
CA ASP A 9 -4.39 -17.59 5.08
C ASP A 9 -3.19 -16.84 4.48
N PHE A 10 -1.97 -17.30 4.73
CA PHE A 10 -0.76 -16.70 4.18
C PHE A 10 -0.66 -16.89 2.65
N ILE A 11 -1.06 -18.05 2.13
CA ILE A 11 -1.10 -18.33 0.69
C ILE A 11 -2.00 -17.30 -0.01
N VAL A 12 -3.23 -17.15 0.48
CA VAL A 12 -4.19 -16.21 -0.12
C VAL A 12 -3.76 -14.76 0.08
N PHE A 13 -3.16 -14.42 1.23
CA PHE A 13 -2.58 -13.10 1.43
C PHE A 13 -1.51 -12.78 0.37
N THR A 14 -0.64 -13.75 0.06
CA THR A 14 0.42 -13.61 -0.95
C THR A 14 -0.17 -13.37 -2.34
N PHE A 15 -1.24 -14.09 -2.68
CA PHE A 15 -1.97 -13.90 -3.93
C PHE A 15 -2.58 -12.51 -4.07
N CYS A 16 -3.17 -11.99 -2.99
CA CYS A 16 -3.74 -10.65 -2.96
C CYS A 16 -2.68 -9.57 -3.14
N ASP A 17 -1.52 -9.75 -2.50
CA ASP A 17 -0.44 -8.76 -2.55
C ASP A 17 0.31 -8.76 -3.89
N TYR A 18 0.39 -9.91 -4.56
CA TYR A 18 1.00 -10.03 -5.88
C TYR A 18 0.03 -9.62 -7.01
N GLU A 19 -1.24 -9.27 -6.70
CA GLU A 19 -2.28 -8.97 -7.71
C GLU A 19 -2.45 -10.14 -8.71
N LEU A 20 -2.23 -11.39 -8.25
CA LEU A 20 -2.16 -12.60 -9.09
C LEU A 20 -3.49 -13.13 -9.55
N LEU A 21 -4.56 -12.84 -8.82
CA LEU A 21 -5.82 -13.54 -8.97
C LEU A 21 -6.96 -12.56 -9.08
N ASN A 22 -7.21 -12.08 -10.30
CA ASN A 22 -8.50 -11.46 -10.61
C ASN A 22 -9.66 -12.41 -10.23
N ASP A 23 -9.48 -13.73 -10.33
CA ASP A 23 -10.55 -14.70 -10.10
C ASP A 23 -10.82 -15.03 -8.61
N ILE A 24 -9.82 -15.01 -7.71
CA ILE A 24 -10.05 -15.08 -6.25
C ILE A 24 -10.47 -13.71 -5.70
N ILE A 25 -10.01 -12.60 -6.30
CA ILE A 25 -10.48 -11.25 -5.98
C ILE A 25 -11.96 -11.07 -6.39
N ASP A 26 -12.43 -11.79 -7.42
CA ASP A 26 -13.84 -11.82 -7.85
C ASP A 26 -14.78 -12.46 -6.81
N PHE A 27 -14.27 -13.05 -5.73
CA PHE A 27 -15.02 -13.60 -4.59
C PHE A 27 -16.12 -12.69 -4.04
N PHE A 28 -15.86 -11.38 -3.91
CA PHE A 28 -16.87 -10.41 -3.46
C PHE A 28 -17.76 -9.86 -4.59
N TYR A 29 -17.36 -10.07 -5.85
CA TYR A 29 -18.11 -9.62 -7.03
C TYR A 29 -19.04 -10.71 -7.60
N GLN A 30 -18.79 -11.99 -7.32
CA GLN A 30 -19.68 -13.09 -7.68
C GLN A 30 -20.92 -13.10 -6.77
N GLU A 31 -21.97 -12.45 -7.28
CA GLU A 31 -23.37 -12.54 -6.91
C GLU A 31 -23.74 -13.29 -5.60
N LYS A 32 -24.16 -12.52 -4.58
CA LYS A 32 -25.19 -12.86 -3.57
C LYS A 32 -24.95 -14.02 -2.59
N ASN A 33 -23.81 -14.70 -2.59
CA ASN A 33 -23.51 -15.66 -1.52
C ASN A 33 -22.73 -14.97 -0.41
N ILE A 34 -23.43 -14.64 0.69
CA ILE A 34 -22.75 -14.31 1.95
C ILE A 34 -22.05 -15.59 2.36
N ILE A 35 -20.73 -15.55 2.38
CA ILE A 35 -19.89 -16.63 2.89
C ILE A 35 -20.20 -16.73 4.38
N GLU A 36 -20.83 -17.83 4.78
CA GLU A 36 -21.10 -18.09 6.19
C GLU A 36 -19.81 -18.49 6.93
N ASP A 37 -18.86 -19.13 6.24
CA ASP A 37 -17.54 -19.51 6.74
C ASP A 37 -16.44 -19.36 5.67
N TYR A 38 -15.44 -18.51 5.94
CA TYR A 38 -14.31 -18.28 5.02
C TYR A 38 -13.32 -19.44 4.98
N LYS A 39 -13.30 -20.29 6.02
CA LYS A 39 -12.49 -21.50 6.00
C LYS A 39 -12.95 -22.45 4.90
N ASP A 40 -14.27 -22.68 4.81
CA ASP A 40 -14.85 -23.53 3.77
C ASP A 40 -14.49 -23.00 2.37
N PHE A 41 -14.47 -21.67 2.20
CA PHE A 41 -13.98 -21.06 0.96
C PHE A 41 -12.52 -21.39 0.65
N LEU A 42 -11.63 -21.27 1.64
CA LEU A 42 -10.21 -21.62 1.46
C LEU A 42 -10.07 -23.09 1.05
N ASP A 43 -10.81 -23.97 1.71
CA ASP A 43 -10.78 -25.42 1.44
C ASP A 43 -11.33 -25.76 0.03
N GLU A 44 -12.29 -24.98 -0.49
CA GLU A 44 -12.88 -25.20 -1.81
C GLU A 44 -12.07 -24.61 -2.98
N ASN A 45 -11.26 -23.56 -2.73
CA ASN A 45 -10.67 -22.74 -3.80
C ASN A 45 -9.13 -22.73 -3.81
N ILE A 46 -8.50 -23.33 -2.80
CA ILE A 46 -7.04 -23.52 -2.76
C ILE A 46 -6.74 -24.98 -3.03
N GLU A 47 -5.72 -25.24 -3.86
CA GLU A 47 -5.28 -26.61 -4.14
C GLU A 47 -4.77 -27.27 -2.85
N GLU A 48 -4.81 -28.60 -2.81
CA GLU A 48 -4.43 -29.34 -1.62
C GLU A 48 -2.96 -29.07 -1.25
N ILE A 49 -2.73 -28.57 -0.04
CA ILE A 49 -1.38 -28.27 0.45
C ILE A 49 -0.67 -29.59 0.77
N PRO A 50 0.61 -29.76 0.35
CA PRO A 50 1.41 -30.91 0.74
C PRO A 50 1.37 -31.21 2.25
N GLU A 51 1.01 -32.44 2.64
CA GLU A 51 0.87 -32.86 4.05
C GLU A 51 2.11 -32.54 4.91
N ILE A 52 3.30 -32.57 4.31
CA ILE A 52 4.55 -32.23 5.01
C ILE A 52 4.56 -30.79 5.55
N LEU A 53 3.84 -29.87 4.91
CA LEU A 53 3.71 -28.48 5.35
C LEU A 53 2.69 -28.32 6.49
N THR A 54 1.72 -29.23 6.61
CA THR A 54 0.64 -29.16 7.62
C THR A 54 0.87 -30.06 8.84
N SER A 55 1.71 -31.09 8.74
CA SER A 55 1.85 -32.19 9.71
C SER A 55 2.66 -31.93 10.99
N LYS A 56 3.04 -30.68 11.33
CA LYS A 56 3.81 -30.41 12.58
C LYS A 56 2.94 -30.61 13.82
N ILE A 57 3.27 -31.66 14.59
CA ILE A 57 2.56 -32.12 15.80
C ILE A 57 2.57 -31.09 16.93
N ASN A 58 3.59 -30.22 17.02
CA ASN A 58 3.75 -29.21 18.08
C ASN A 58 3.75 -27.79 17.50
N TYR A 59 2.72 -27.45 16.72
CA TYR A 59 2.57 -26.09 16.20
C TYR A 59 2.23 -25.09 17.32
N ASN A 60 3.00 -24.00 17.38
CA ASN A 60 2.69 -22.81 18.17
C ASN A 60 2.58 -21.60 17.25
N ASP A 61 1.67 -20.71 17.58
CA ASP A 61 1.24 -19.59 16.75
C ASP A 61 1.93 -18.26 17.17
N ASP A 62 3.16 -18.37 17.68
CA ASP A 62 3.96 -17.28 18.25
C ASP A 62 5.23 -16.95 17.45
N PHE A 63 5.34 -17.46 16.22
CA PHE A 63 6.46 -17.23 15.32
C PHE A 63 6.65 -15.75 15.00
N GLN A 64 7.91 -15.31 14.94
CA GLN A 64 8.31 -13.92 14.71
C GLN A 64 8.90 -13.68 13.33
N SER A 65 9.17 -14.74 12.57
CA SER A 65 9.80 -14.66 11.25
C SER A 65 9.40 -15.83 10.35
N PHE A 66 9.65 -15.69 9.04
CA PHE A 66 9.37 -16.75 8.05
C PHE A 66 10.15 -18.04 8.31
N ASP A 67 11.42 -17.91 8.73
CA ASP A 67 12.29 -19.04 9.07
C ASP A 67 11.85 -19.82 10.32
N GLU A 68 11.11 -19.18 11.23
CA GLU A 68 10.51 -19.87 12.39
C GLU A 68 9.22 -20.61 12.00
N PHE A 69 8.48 -20.12 11.00
CA PHE A 69 7.22 -20.70 10.57
C PHE A 69 7.41 -21.92 9.64
N LEU A 70 8.28 -21.77 8.63
CA LEU A 70 8.65 -22.82 7.68
C LEU A 70 10.17 -23.00 7.70
N ASP A 71 10.64 -24.24 7.86
CA ASP A 71 12.06 -24.53 7.69
C ASP A 71 12.50 -24.46 6.22
N LYS A 72 13.81 -24.58 5.93
CA LYS A 72 14.32 -24.38 4.57
C LYS A 72 13.78 -25.39 3.55
N ASP A 73 13.47 -26.62 3.95
CA ASP A 73 12.89 -27.60 3.04
C ASP A 73 11.40 -27.29 2.81
N GLU A 74 10.66 -26.92 3.87
CA GLU A 74 9.28 -26.47 3.79
C GLU A 74 9.14 -25.18 2.94
N GLN A 75 10.07 -24.24 3.06
CA GLN A 75 10.12 -23.03 2.24
C GLN A 75 10.32 -23.36 0.75
N ARG A 76 11.19 -24.32 0.43
CA ARG A 76 11.35 -24.76 -0.96
C ARG A 76 10.04 -25.38 -1.48
N LEU A 77 9.41 -26.23 -0.68
CA LEU A 77 8.19 -26.94 -1.06
C LEU A 77 7.00 -26.00 -1.26
N ILE A 78 6.82 -24.96 -0.43
CA ILE A 78 5.75 -23.98 -0.65
C ILE A 78 5.99 -23.18 -1.94
N ILE A 79 7.24 -22.84 -2.26
CA ILE A 79 7.57 -22.13 -3.51
C ILE A 79 7.29 -23.01 -4.73
N GLU A 80 7.71 -24.29 -4.67
CA GLU A 80 7.42 -25.28 -5.71
C GLU A 80 5.91 -25.45 -5.89
N TYR A 81 5.15 -25.57 -4.80
CA TYR A 81 3.69 -25.64 -4.81
C TYR A 81 3.04 -24.44 -5.52
N PHE A 82 3.51 -23.20 -5.27
CA PHE A 82 2.99 -22.01 -5.94
C PHE A 82 3.27 -22.02 -7.44
N SER A 83 4.49 -22.39 -7.81
CA SER A 83 4.88 -22.52 -9.21
C SER A 83 4.00 -23.58 -9.89
N ASP A 84 3.93 -24.78 -9.35
CA ASP A 84 3.29 -25.91 -10.03
C ASP A 84 1.78 -25.72 -10.20
N ASN A 85 1.09 -25.15 -9.21
CA ASN A 85 -0.37 -25.04 -9.20
C ASN A 85 -0.91 -23.72 -9.77
N TYR A 86 -0.12 -22.64 -9.77
CA TYR A 86 -0.64 -21.30 -10.10
C TYR A 86 0.06 -20.63 -11.28
N ASN A 87 1.07 -21.28 -11.90
CA ASN A 87 1.75 -20.80 -13.12
C ASN A 87 0.83 -20.59 -14.35
N HIS A 88 -0.41 -21.08 -14.35
CA HIS A 88 -1.25 -21.17 -15.56
C HIS A 88 -2.38 -20.11 -15.65
N TYR A 89 -2.56 -19.27 -14.64
CA TYR A 89 -3.63 -18.25 -14.63
C TYR A 89 -3.31 -16.98 -15.45
N TYR A 90 -2.16 -16.94 -16.12
CA TYR A 90 -1.78 -15.82 -16.99
C TYR A 90 -2.06 -16.11 -18.46
N ASP A 91 -2.90 -15.27 -19.07
CA ASP A 91 -3.07 -15.20 -20.53
C ASP A 91 -1.70 -14.85 -21.17
N GLY A 92 -0.95 -15.89 -21.58
CA GLY A 92 0.42 -15.77 -22.09
C GLY A 92 1.49 -16.66 -21.44
N GLY A 93 1.16 -17.47 -20.42
CA GLY A 93 2.01 -18.57 -19.95
C GLY A 93 3.38 -18.17 -19.37
N MET A 94 3.51 -16.98 -18.79
CA MET A 94 4.72 -16.66 -18.03
C MET A 94 4.67 -17.35 -16.66
N PRO A 95 5.69 -18.15 -16.30
CA PRO A 95 5.77 -18.74 -14.98
C PRO A 95 5.84 -17.64 -13.91
N LEU A 96 5.15 -17.93 -12.83
CA LEU A 96 5.01 -17.19 -11.60
C LEU A 96 6.34 -17.32 -10.83
N ASP A 97 7.31 -16.51 -11.23
CA ASP A 97 8.67 -16.50 -10.66
C ASP A 97 8.68 -15.72 -9.33
N ILE A 98 8.18 -16.35 -8.26
CA ILE A 98 8.28 -15.83 -6.89
C ILE A 98 9.52 -16.42 -6.23
N SER A 99 10.46 -15.56 -5.85
CA SER A 99 11.64 -16.01 -5.12
C SER A 99 11.33 -16.29 -3.64
N ALA A 100 12.18 -17.09 -2.97
CA ALA A 100 12.09 -17.29 -1.52
C ALA A 100 12.16 -15.97 -0.73
N GLU A 101 12.89 -14.99 -1.26
CA GLU A 101 12.99 -13.66 -0.68
C GLU A 101 11.66 -12.91 -0.74
N ASP A 102 10.98 -12.96 -1.90
CA ASP A 102 9.67 -12.35 -2.06
C ASP A 102 8.66 -12.99 -1.09
N PHE A 103 8.67 -14.33 -0.96
CA PHE A 103 7.89 -15.05 0.06
C PHE A 103 8.18 -14.55 1.47
N GLY A 104 9.46 -14.40 1.84
CA GLY A 104 9.84 -13.85 3.13
C GLY A 104 9.30 -12.42 3.33
N ASN A 105 9.35 -11.56 2.31
CA ASN A 105 8.82 -10.20 2.41
C ASN A 105 7.28 -10.16 2.53
N TYR A 106 6.57 -11.01 1.78
CA TYR A 106 5.12 -11.18 1.95
C TYR A 106 4.79 -11.65 3.36
N PHE A 107 5.57 -12.59 3.90
CA PHE A 107 5.35 -13.12 5.23
C PHE A 107 5.59 -12.08 6.32
N GLU A 108 6.62 -11.24 6.20
CA GLU A 108 6.85 -10.14 7.13
C GLU A 108 5.71 -9.12 7.10
N LYS A 109 5.15 -8.82 5.91
CA LYS A 109 3.97 -7.95 5.79
C LYS A 109 2.73 -8.59 6.42
N TYR A 110 2.50 -9.87 6.17
CA TYR A 110 1.45 -10.66 6.79
C TYR A 110 1.56 -10.64 8.33
N LEU A 111 2.77 -10.83 8.85
CA LEU A 111 3.07 -10.79 10.28
C LEU A 111 2.76 -9.43 10.92
N GLN A 112 2.96 -8.31 10.21
CA GLN A 112 2.60 -6.98 10.73
C GLN A 112 1.10 -6.92 11.07
N PHE A 113 0.24 -7.45 10.21
CA PHE A 113 -1.19 -7.51 10.46
C PHE A 113 -1.56 -8.55 11.54
N LYS A 114 -0.91 -9.72 11.52
CA LYS A 114 -1.16 -10.77 12.53
C LYS A 114 -0.81 -10.37 13.96
N LYS A 115 0.24 -9.57 14.13
CA LYS A 115 0.63 -9.05 15.45
C LYS A 115 -0.46 -8.15 16.05
N ILE A 116 -1.31 -7.55 15.22
CA ILE A 116 -2.46 -6.75 15.66
C ILE A 116 -3.59 -7.69 16.10
N ASN A 117 -3.96 -8.65 15.26
CA ASN A 117 -5.01 -9.61 15.58
C ASN A 117 -4.67 -11.00 15.03
N SER A 118 -4.23 -11.89 15.92
CA SER A 118 -3.86 -13.27 15.58
C SER A 118 -5.07 -14.19 15.41
N GLY A 119 -6.27 -13.78 15.82
CA GLY A 119 -7.47 -14.62 15.80
C GLY A 119 -8.15 -14.74 14.44
N VAL A 120 -7.83 -13.85 13.48
CA VAL A 120 -8.60 -13.68 12.24
C VAL A 120 -7.79 -13.98 10.99
N TYR A 121 -8.45 -14.31 9.88
CA TYR A 121 -7.80 -14.45 8.56
C TYR A 121 -7.44 -13.08 7.99
N ILE A 122 -6.15 -12.78 7.80
CA ILE A 122 -5.71 -11.47 7.27
C ILE A 122 -6.07 -11.34 5.80
N SER A 123 -5.95 -12.43 5.05
CA SER A 123 -6.29 -12.48 3.62
C SER A 123 -7.74 -12.04 3.35
N PHE A 124 -8.68 -12.35 4.24
CA PHE A 124 -10.06 -11.90 4.13
C PHE A 124 -10.16 -10.37 4.07
N PHE A 125 -9.51 -9.66 4.99
CA PHE A 125 -9.60 -8.20 5.09
C PHE A 125 -8.93 -7.50 3.91
N VAL A 126 -7.81 -8.05 3.42
CA VAL A 126 -7.13 -7.54 2.24
C VAL A 126 -8.04 -7.68 1.00
N GLN A 127 -8.65 -8.85 0.80
CA GLN A 127 -9.58 -9.07 -0.31
C GLN A 127 -10.81 -8.18 -0.21
N PHE A 128 -11.39 -8.11 0.99
CA PHE A 128 -12.55 -7.27 1.24
C PHE A 128 -12.27 -5.83 0.86
N TYR A 129 -11.19 -5.23 1.35
CA TYR A 129 -10.82 -3.86 0.99
C TYR A 129 -10.59 -3.71 -0.52
N ASN A 130 -9.83 -4.63 -1.14
CA ASN A 130 -9.53 -4.58 -2.56
C ASN A 130 -10.80 -4.63 -3.43
N SER A 131 -11.77 -5.47 -3.04
CA SER A 131 -13.04 -5.62 -3.77
C SER A 131 -13.93 -4.38 -3.70
N VAL A 132 -13.89 -3.65 -2.58
CA VAL A 132 -14.76 -2.49 -2.38
C VAL A 132 -14.07 -1.16 -2.67
N GLU A 133 -12.76 -1.14 -2.92
CA GLU A 133 -11.98 0.08 -3.10
C GLU A 133 -12.52 0.97 -4.24
N SER A 134 -12.85 0.36 -5.38
CA SER A 134 -13.37 1.09 -6.55
C SER A 134 -14.71 1.77 -6.24
N LEU A 135 -15.59 1.07 -5.50
CA LEU A 135 -16.88 1.57 -5.05
C LEU A 135 -16.71 2.71 -4.04
N MET A 136 -15.77 2.56 -3.10
CA MET A 136 -15.44 3.60 -2.12
C MET A 136 -14.89 4.86 -2.80
N LYS A 137 -13.98 4.72 -3.77
CA LYS A 137 -13.46 5.85 -4.56
C LYS A 137 -14.59 6.57 -5.30
N SER A 138 -15.47 5.83 -5.97
CA SER A 138 -16.60 6.42 -6.70
C SER A 138 -17.57 7.16 -5.78
N GLU A 139 -17.93 6.58 -4.64
CA GLU A 139 -18.85 7.22 -3.69
C GLU A 139 -18.22 8.48 -3.09
N LEU A 140 -16.95 8.42 -2.71
CA LEU A 140 -16.24 9.60 -2.19
C LEU A 140 -16.20 10.73 -3.23
N THR A 141 -15.83 10.45 -4.48
CA THR A 141 -15.85 11.46 -5.56
C THR A 141 -17.22 12.11 -5.72
N ASN A 142 -18.30 11.32 -5.72
CA ASN A 142 -19.66 11.84 -5.82
C ASN A 142 -20.00 12.75 -4.64
N GLU A 143 -19.60 12.35 -3.44
CA GLU A 143 -19.87 13.09 -2.21
C GLU A 143 -19.08 14.41 -2.15
N LEU A 144 -17.78 14.41 -2.51
CA LEU A 144 -16.97 15.62 -2.58
C LEU A 144 -17.55 16.62 -3.60
N SER A 145 -17.93 16.11 -4.77
CA SER A 145 -18.63 16.89 -5.81
C SER A 145 -19.97 17.43 -5.32
N HIS A 146 -20.72 16.67 -4.51
CA HIS A 146 -21.96 17.15 -3.92
C HIS A 146 -21.71 18.31 -2.94
N ILE A 147 -20.70 18.20 -2.07
CA ILE A 147 -20.32 19.23 -1.10
C ILE A 147 -19.94 20.54 -1.82
N GLU A 148 -19.11 20.47 -2.87
CA GLU A 148 -18.68 21.63 -3.63
C GLU A 148 -19.84 22.29 -4.39
N ASN A 149 -20.65 21.51 -5.11
CA ASN A 149 -21.81 22.03 -5.83
C ASN A 149 -22.78 22.72 -4.87
N THR A 150 -23.00 22.12 -3.70
CA THR A 150 -23.81 22.69 -2.62
C THR A 150 -23.20 24.03 -2.20
N PHE A 151 -21.91 24.08 -1.83
CA PHE A 151 -21.22 25.31 -1.43
C PHE A 151 -21.42 26.48 -2.41
N LEU A 152 -21.26 26.21 -3.71
CA LEU A 152 -21.41 27.21 -4.77
C LEU A 152 -22.83 27.79 -4.87
N GLN A 153 -23.87 26.98 -4.61
CA GLN A 153 -25.25 27.45 -4.62
C GLN A 153 -25.56 28.32 -3.39
N TYR A 154 -25.13 27.91 -2.20
CA TYR A 154 -25.48 28.63 -0.97
C TYR A 154 -24.66 29.91 -0.75
N ASN A 155 -23.47 30.03 -1.35
CA ASN A 155 -22.74 31.30 -1.41
C ASN A 155 -23.47 32.41 -2.19
N ARG A 156 -24.58 32.08 -2.88
CA ARG A 156 -25.45 33.06 -3.54
C ARG A 156 -26.56 33.60 -2.62
N LEU A 157 -26.72 33.03 -1.43
CA LEU A 157 -27.67 33.52 -0.43
C LEU A 157 -27.13 34.75 0.31
N SER A 158 -27.99 35.37 1.14
CA SER A 158 -27.51 36.36 2.10
C SER A 158 -26.52 35.72 3.09
N LEU A 159 -25.58 36.52 3.59
CA LEU A 159 -24.52 36.06 4.49
C LEU A 159 -25.07 35.25 5.69
N ASP A 160 -26.09 35.77 6.37
CA ASP A 160 -26.69 35.09 7.53
C ASP A 160 -27.28 33.72 7.18
N LEU A 161 -27.92 33.59 6.01
CA LEU A 161 -28.49 32.32 5.56
C LEU A 161 -27.40 31.33 5.14
N SER A 162 -26.34 31.82 4.49
CA SER A 162 -25.17 31.02 4.13
C SER A 162 -24.48 30.47 5.37
N ASP A 163 -24.22 31.31 6.38
CA ASP A 163 -23.55 30.89 7.62
C ASP A 163 -24.39 29.90 8.43
N ASN A 164 -25.70 30.11 8.51
CA ASN A 164 -26.61 29.16 9.15
C ASN A 164 -26.63 27.82 8.41
N PHE A 165 -26.65 27.83 7.08
CA PHE A 165 -26.63 26.61 6.28
C PHE A 165 -25.31 25.84 6.45
N LYS A 166 -24.17 26.53 6.42
CA LYS A 166 -22.86 25.90 6.64
C LYS A 166 -22.80 25.17 7.98
N LYS A 167 -23.28 25.82 9.06
CA LYS A 167 -23.34 25.22 10.39
C LYS A 167 -24.32 24.05 10.48
N LEU A 168 -25.46 24.15 9.79
CA LEU A 168 -26.42 23.04 9.70
C LEU A 168 -25.77 21.83 9.04
N LYS A 169 -25.13 22.02 7.88
CA LYS A 169 -24.47 20.95 7.14
C LYS A 169 -23.34 20.31 7.93
N GLN A 170 -22.50 21.11 8.59
CA GLN A 170 -21.46 20.58 9.47
C GLN A 170 -22.04 19.60 10.51
N LYS A 171 -23.11 20.00 11.20
CA LYS A 171 -23.80 19.14 12.18
C LYS A 171 -24.41 17.88 11.57
N GLU A 172 -24.93 17.96 10.36
CA GLU A 172 -25.48 16.79 9.65
C GLU A 172 -24.38 15.74 9.37
N TYR A 173 -23.20 16.16 8.91
CA TYR A 173 -22.08 15.25 8.67
C TYR A 173 -21.46 14.73 9.97
N GLU A 174 -21.31 15.58 10.99
CA GLU A 174 -20.90 15.14 12.34
C GLU A 174 -21.84 14.07 12.89
N HIS A 175 -23.15 14.29 12.76
CA HIS A 175 -24.15 13.32 13.19
C HIS A 175 -24.06 12.01 12.41
N SER A 176 -23.88 12.06 11.08
CA SER A 176 -23.66 10.86 10.25
C SER A 176 -22.43 10.08 10.71
N LEU A 177 -21.31 10.75 10.97
CA LEU A 177 -20.10 10.11 11.48
C LEU A 177 -20.34 9.47 12.85
N PHE A 178 -21.00 10.15 13.78
CA PHE A 178 -21.28 9.59 15.10
C PHE A 178 -22.28 8.43 15.04
N GLU A 179 -23.29 8.48 14.17
CA GLU A 179 -24.16 7.33 13.92
C GLU A 179 -23.39 6.13 13.36
N SER A 180 -22.50 6.39 12.40
CA SER A 180 -21.64 5.39 11.79
C SER A 180 -20.80 4.67 12.85
N ILE A 181 -20.11 5.44 13.70
CA ILE A 181 -19.33 4.93 14.82
C ILE A 181 -20.21 4.15 15.81
N ASN A 182 -21.38 4.69 16.21
CA ASN A 182 -22.29 4.04 17.14
C ASN A 182 -22.88 2.72 16.60
N LYS A 183 -22.97 2.58 15.27
CA LYS A 183 -23.43 1.35 14.60
C LYS A 183 -22.29 0.37 14.32
N ASN A 184 -21.07 0.66 14.78
CA ASN A 184 -19.84 -0.13 14.57
C ASN A 184 -19.43 -0.23 13.09
N HIS A 185 -19.68 0.81 12.30
CA HIS A 185 -19.07 0.92 10.97
C HIS A 185 -17.62 1.37 11.12
N PHE A 186 -16.70 0.61 10.56
CA PHE A 186 -15.29 1.02 10.47
C PHE A 186 -15.14 2.28 9.63
N GLN A 187 -14.10 3.08 9.87
CA GLN A 187 -13.82 4.27 9.05
C GLN A 187 -12.64 4.00 8.13
N VAL A 188 -12.82 4.27 6.85
CA VAL A 188 -11.74 4.23 5.85
C VAL A 188 -10.72 5.30 6.19
N GLN A 189 -9.45 4.92 6.28
CA GLN A 189 -8.35 5.84 6.52
C GLN A 189 -7.87 6.45 5.20
N GLY A 190 -7.47 7.71 5.23
CA GLY A 190 -7.05 8.44 4.05
C GLY A 190 -6.92 9.94 4.30
N PHE A 191 -6.67 10.70 3.24
CA PHE A 191 -6.61 12.16 3.31
C PHE A 191 -6.92 12.79 1.95
N ILE A 192 -7.33 14.06 1.97
CA ILE A 192 -7.50 14.88 0.77
C ILE A 192 -6.16 15.52 0.42
N ASP A 193 -5.57 15.07 -0.70
CA ASP A 193 -4.26 15.51 -1.19
C ASP A 193 -4.34 16.92 -1.80
N ASN A 194 -5.38 17.16 -2.59
CA ASN A 194 -5.68 18.47 -3.15
C ASN A 194 -7.17 18.76 -3.08
N PHE A 195 -7.56 19.64 -2.16
CA PHE A 195 -8.96 20.01 -1.95
C PHE A 195 -9.58 20.73 -3.15
N GLU A 196 -8.81 21.55 -3.88
CA GLU A 196 -9.30 22.30 -5.04
C GLU A 196 -9.58 21.39 -6.23
N LYS A 197 -8.80 20.30 -6.38
CA LYS A 197 -8.95 19.32 -7.46
C LYS A 197 -9.75 18.09 -7.05
N GLN A 198 -10.22 18.03 -5.81
CA GLN A 198 -10.83 16.82 -5.21
C GLN A 198 -9.94 15.58 -5.34
N GLU A 199 -8.61 15.74 -5.32
CA GLU A 199 -7.69 14.61 -5.34
C GLU A 199 -7.54 14.09 -3.91
N PHE A 200 -7.74 12.78 -3.72
CA PHE A 200 -7.65 12.13 -2.42
C PHE A 200 -6.85 10.83 -2.51
N PHE A 201 -6.42 10.36 -1.35
CA PHE A 201 -5.72 9.10 -1.17
C PHE A 201 -6.46 8.28 -0.10
N LEU A 202 -6.81 7.04 -0.44
CA LEU A 202 -7.34 6.07 0.52
C LEU A 202 -6.22 5.12 0.92
N ASP A 203 -5.87 5.10 2.21
CA ASP A 203 -4.78 4.28 2.72
C ASP A 203 -5.30 2.90 3.10
N SER A 204 -5.13 1.95 2.18
CA SER A 204 -5.54 0.55 2.36
C SER A 204 -4.89 -0.10 3.59
N LYS A 205 -3.61 0.20 3.84
CA LYS A 205 -2.84 -0.43 4.92
C LYS A 205 -3.35 0.05 6.27
N GLU A 206 -3.45 1.36 6.46
CA GLU A 206 -3.97 1.95 7.69
C GLU A 206 -5.44 1.56 7.90
N THR A 207 -6.25 1.49 6.83
CA THR A 207 -7.63 1.01 6.94
C THR A 207 -7.71 -0.43 7.47
N ILE A 208 -6.87 -1.33 6.95
CA ILE A 208 -6.82 -2.72 7.41
C ILE A 208 -6.29 -2.80 8.86
N ILE A 209 -5.28 -2.01 9.22
CA ILE A 209 -4.77 -1.93 10.60
C ILE A 209 -5.89 -1.54 11.56
N HIS A 210 -6.60 -0.45 11.29
CA HIS A 210 -7.70 0.04 12.12
C HIS A 210 -8.84 -0.98 12.20
N LEU A 211 -9.17 -1.63 11.08
CA LEU A 211 -10.14 -2.73 11.07
C LEU A 211 -9.73 -3.84 12.06
N LEU A 212 -8.50 -4.33 11.98
CA LEU A 212 -7.99 -5.40 12.83
C LEU A 212 -7.96 -5.02 14.33
N GLU A 213 -7.63 -3.76 14.64
CA GLU A 213 -7.62 -3.23 16.01
C GLU A 213 -9.02 -3.15 16.64
N THR A 214 -10.05 -2.89 15.84
CA THR A 214 -11.44 -2.77 16.33
C THR A 214 -12.13 -4.12 16.54
N LEU A 215 -11.58 -5.19 15.95
CA LEU A 215 -12.19 -6.50 16.01
C LEU A 215 -11.95 -7.17 17.37
N PRO A 216 -12.98 -7.80 17.96
CA PRO A 216 -12.78 -8.57 19.17
C PRO A 216 -11.80 -9.72 18.90
N VAL A 217 -10.93 -9.99 19.87
CA VAL A 217 -10.05 -11.16 19.85
C VAL A 217 -10.93 -12.38 20.17
N GLY A 218 -11.21 -13.22 19.17
CA GLY A 218 -12.15 -14.34 19.33
C GLY A 218 -12.38 -15.13 18.04
N ASP A 219 -13.33 -16.07 18.10
CA ASP A 219 -13.63 -17.01 17.02
C ASP A 219 -14.11 -16.30 15.75
N TYR A 220 -13.46 -16.60 14.63
CA TYR A 220 -13.52 -15.85 13.37
C TYR A 220 -14.94 -15.70 12.79
N ASN A 221 -15.76 -16.75 12.90
CA ASN A 221 -17.14 -16.75 12.40
C ASN A 221 -18.04 -15.73 13.11
N HIS A 222 -17.70 -15.34 14.35
CA HIS A 222 -18.39 -14.24 15.05
C HIS A 222 -17.96 -12.85 14.58
N CYS A 223 -16.76 -12.70 14.03
CA CYS A 223 -16.21 -11.41 13.57
C CYS A 223 -16.80 -10.98 12.21
N LEU A 224 -17.07 -11.93 11.30
CA LEU A 224 -17.72 -11.67 10.02
C LEU A 224 -19.15 -11.12 10.18
N GLY A 225 -19.93 -11.69 11.10
CA GLY A 225 -21.30 -11.22 11.40
C GLY A 225 -21.37 -9.88 12.14
N GLY A 226 -20.25 -9.37 12.64
CA GLY A 226 -20.16 -8.11 13.39
C GLY A 226 -19.75 -6.89 12.57
N LEU A 227 -19.09 -7.09 11.42
CA LEU A 227 -18.65 -6.00 10.54
C LEU A 227 -19.80 -5.51 9.68
N LYS A 228 -20.28 -4.30 9.95
CA LYS A 228 -21.27 -3.66 9.09
C LYS A 228 -20.57 -2.87 7.99
N PHE A 229 -20.71 -3.38 6.77
CA PHE A 229 -20.29 -2.65 5.59
C PHE A 229 -21.44 -1.82 5.03
N ASP A 230 -21.22 -0.51 4.99
CA ASP A 230 -22.02 0.45 4.25
C ASP A 230 -21.05 1.53 3.78
N VAL A 231 -20.78 1.56 2.47
CA VAL A 231 -19.78 2.44 1.85
C VAL A 231 -19.91 3.89 2.32
N LYS A 232 -21.13 4.42 2.42
CA LYS A 232 -21.37 5.81 2.81
C LYS A 232 -21.05 6.03 4.28
N GLN A 233 -21.49 5.12 5.13
CA GLN A 233 -21.20 5.19 6.56
C GLN A 233 -19.71 4.98 6.82
N ASN A 234 -19.04 4.07 6.12
CA ASN A 234 -17.62 3.78 6.28
C ASN A 234 -16.71 4.92 5.79
N LEU A 235 -17.20 5.77 4.89
CA LEU A 235 -16.47 6.94 4.40
C LEU A 235 -16.71 8.20 5.22
N SER A 236 -17.65 8.22 6.18
CA SER A 236 -18.23 9.45 6.75
C SER A 236 -17.23 10.48 7.31
N GLN A 237 -16.04 10.05 7.72
CA GLN A 237 -14.97 10.94 8.17
C GLN A 237 -14.44 11.86 7.04
N LEU A 238 -14.08 11.31 5.87
CA LEU A 238 -13.39 12.07 4.82
C LEU A 238 -14.26 13.20 4.20
N PRO A 239 -15.56 12.99 3.91
CA PRO A 239 -16.46 14.06 3.50
C PRO A 239 -16.60 15.16 4.55
N LEU A 240 -16.61 14.83 5.85
CA LEU A 240 -16.65 15.83 6.92
C LEU A 240 -15.38 16.69 6.92
N GLU A 241 -14.21 16.08 6.77
CA GLU A 241 -12.93 16.81 6.64
C GLU A 241 -12.93 17.73 5.41
N TYR A 242 -13.38 17.22 4.27
CA TYR A 242 -13.51 18.00 3.04
C TYR A 242 -14.50 19.15 3.17
N LEU A 243 -15.66 18.92 3.79
CA LEU A 243 -16.66 19.94 4.07
C LEU A 243 -16.09 21.02 4.98
N ASN A 244 -15.40 20.65 6.05
CA ASN A 244 -14.81 21.59 6.99
C ASN A 244 -13.81 22.52 6.31
N TYR A 245 -12.97 21.96 5.44
CA TYR A 245 -12.06 22.76 4.62
C TYR A 245 -12.82 23.67 3.66
N THR A 246 -13.77 23.13 2.90
CA THR A 246 -14.47 23.86 1.85
C THR A 246 -15.31 25.01 2.41
N TYR A 247 -15.99 24.80 3.54
CA TYR A 247 -16.98 25.74 4.06
C TYR A 247 -16.37 26.77 5.01
N PHE A 248 -15.32 26.36 5.75
CA PHE A 248 -14.74 27.14 6.85
C PHE A 248 -13.22 27.36 6.71
N GLY A 249 -12.56 26.78 5.71
CA GLY A 249 -11.11 26.88 5.54
C GLY A 249 -10.31 26.09 6.58
N VAL A 250 -10.96 25.20 7.33
CA VAL A 250 -10.32 24.43 8.40
C VAL A 250 -9.68 23.18 7.81
N LYS A 251 -8.35 23.11 7.82
CA LYS A 251 -7.64 21.84 7.64
C LYS A 251 -7.68 21.11 8.97
N THR A 252 -8.08 19.84 8.98
CA THR A 252 -8.13 19.02 10.20
C THR A 252 -6.77 19.08 10.88
N GLU A 253 -6.71 19.64 12.07
CA GLU A 253 -5.48 19.70 12.84
C GLU A 253 -5.51 18.57 13.87
N ASN A 254 -4.46 17.75 13.86
CA ASN A 254 -4.31 16.67 14.83
C ASN A 254 -4.30 17.20 16.27
N SER A 255 -4.54 16.31 17.24
CA SER A 255 -4.41 16.63 18.67
C SER A 255 -3.03 17.25 18.99
N ILE A 256 -2.89 18.00 20.09
CA ILE A 256 -1.62 18.67 20.44
C ILE A 256 -0.45 17.67 20.51
N GLU A 257 -0.70 16.47 21.06
CA GLU A 257 0.32 15.41 21.14
C GLU A 257 0.71 14.86 19.77
N GLU A 258 -0.27 14.66 18.88
CA GLU A 258 0.00 14.24 17.50
C GLU A 258 0.70 15.32 16.69
N ARG A 259 0.44 16.61 16.95
CA ARG A 259 1.18 17.70 16.32
C ARG A 259 2.66 17.62 16.66
N HIS A 260 3.01 17.43 17.92
CA HIS A 260 4.42 17.29 18.33
C HIS A 260 5.09 16.08 17.69
N LYS A 261 4.45 14.90 17.70
CA LYS A 261 4.97 13.71 17.01
C LYS A 261 5.15 13.95 15.51
N ASN A 262 4.20 14.67 14.89
CA ASN A 262 4.29 15.01 13.47
C ASN A 262 5.36 16.06 13.17
N GLU A 263 5.65 16.98 14.09
CA GLU A 263 6.78 17.91 13.98
C GLU A 263 8.13 17.17 14.02
N GLU A 264 8.27 16.18 14.91
CA GLU A 264 9.46 15.33 14.97
C GLU A 264 9.65 14.52 13.68
N LEU A 265 8.59 13.88 13.19
CA LEU A 265 8.62 13.14 11.91
C LEU A 265 8.94 14.05 10.72
N LYS A 266 8.36 15.26 10.68
CA LYS A 266 8.68 16.27 9.65
C LYS A 266 10.15 16.64 9.68
N LYS A 267 10.70 16.88 10.88
CA LYS A 267 12.12 17.20 11.04
C LYS A 267 13.00 16.06 10.56
N GLU A 268 12.65 14.81 10.90
CA GLU A 268 13.39 13.64 10.43
C GLU A 268 13.38 13.51 8.91
N LEU A 269 12.23 13.71 8.27
CA LEU A 269 12.11 13.72 6.80
C LEU A 269 12.98 14.81 6.17
N GLU A 270 12.95 16.02 6.72
CA GLU A 270 13.76 17.14 6.23
C GLU A 270 15.26 16.91 6.42
N ASP A 271 15.68 16.32 7.54
CA ASP A 271 17.08 15.98 7.77
C ASP A 271 17.56 14.85 6.84
N LEU A 272 16.69 13.89 6.52
CA LEU A 272 16.96 12.87 5.50
C LEU A 272 17.10 13.49 4.10
N LYS A 273 16.20 14.40 3.70
CA LYS A 273 16.30 15.13 2.42
C LYS A 273 17.59 15.93 2.32
N LYS A 274 17.99 16.64 3.38
CA LYS A 274 19.28 17.36 3.43
C LYS A 274 20.48 16.42 3.27
N LYS A 275 20.45 15.26 3.92
CA LYS A 275 21.51 14.24 3.77
C LYS A 275 21.64 13.78 2.31
N HIS A 276 20.54 13.74 1.57
CA HIS A 276 20.48 13.34 0.16
C HIS A 276 20.17 14.50 -0.80
N THR A 277 20.77 15.67 -0.57
CA THR A 277 20.52 16.91 -1.35
C THR A 277 20.71 16.73 -2.87
N LEU A 278 21.68 15.91 -3.30
CA LEU A 278 21.92 15.65 -4.73
C LEU A 278 20.74 14.93 -5.41
N LEU A 279 20.14 13.95 -4.72
CA LEU A 279 18.95 13.24 -5.19
C LEU A 279 17.77 14.21 -5.30
N VAL A 280 17.53 15.01 -4.27
CA VAL A 280 16.47 16.04 -4.24
C VAL A 280 16.64 17.00 -5.42
N THR A 281 17.84 17.57 -5.59
CA THR A 281 18.13 18.55 -6.64
C THR A 281 17.87 17.98 -8.03
N ASN A 282 18.21 16.73 -8.29
CA ASN A 282 17.99 16.14 -9.60
C ASN A 282 16.52 15.84 -9.86
N LEU A 283 15.79 15.31 -8.87
CA LEU A 283 14.34 15.16 -8.96
C LEU A 283 13.67 16.50 -9.23
N ASP A 284 14.11 17.58 -8.58
CA ASP A 284 13.65 18.93 -8.90
C ASP A 284 13.95 19.31 -10.37
N THR A 285 15.16 19.04 -10.89
CA THR A 285 15.48 19.33 -12.31
C THR A 285 14.67 18.50 -13.30
N LYS A 286 14.16 17.35 -12.86
CA LYS A 286 13.26 16.46 -13.61
C LYS A 286 11.80 16.91 -13.56
N GLY A 287 11.50 17.93 -12.75
CA GLY A 287 10.16 18.47 -12.58
C GLY A 287 9.32 17.75 -11.54
N PHE A 288 9.93 16.97 -10.63
CA PHE A 288 9.23 16.51 -9.43
C PHE A 288 8.99 17.69 -8.49
N CYS A 289 7.81 17.79 -7.89
CA CYS A 289 7.52 18.78 -6.86
C CYS A 289 7.82 18.21 -5.47
N ASP A 290 7.85 19.07 -4.45
CA ASP A 290 8.19 18.67 -3.07
C ASP A 290 7.30 17.53 -2.54
N ALA A 291 6.00 17.54 -2.84
CA ALA A 291 5.08 16.47 -2.45
C ALA A 291 5.47 15.12 -3.07
N GLU A 292 5.83 15.10 -4.35
CA GLU A 292 6.25 13.86 -5.05
C GLU A 292 7.61 13.36 -4.55
N ILE A 293 8.51 14.28 -4.19
CA ILE A 293 9.79 13.93 -3.54
C ILE A 293 9.54 13.33 -2.16
N ASN A 294 8.64 13.92 -1.37
CA ASN A 294 8.27 13.39 -0.06
C ASN A 294 7.68 11.98 -0.18
N ILE A 295 6.89 11.69 -1.23
CA ILE A 295 6.41 10.33 -1.53
C ILE A 295 7.59 9.36 -1.73
N LEU A 296 8.59 9.71 -2.55
CA LEU A 296 9.76 8.84 -2.72
C LEU A 296 10.45 8.54 -1.39
N PHE A 297 10.73 9.56 -0.58
CA PHE A 297 11.37 9.36 0.72
C PHE A 297 10.49 8.56 1.69
N ASN A 298 9.16 8.70 1.60
CA ASN A 298 8.22 7.86 2.34
C ASN A 298 8.35 6.39 1.93
N LEU A 299 8.35 6.09 0.63
CA LEU A 299 8.54 4.72 0.12
C LEU A 299 9.89 4.15 0.56
N LEU A 300 10.98 4.90 0.40
CA LEU A 300 12.33 4.48 0.79
C LEU A 300 12.47 4.26 2.31
N GLN A 301 11.58 4.85 3.11
CA GLN A 301 11.48 4.63 4.56
C GLN A 301 10.35 3.69 4.95
N ASN A 302 9.94 2.78 4.06
CA ASN A 302 8.90 1.79 4.31
C ASN A 302 7.60 2.42 4.85
N ASN A 303 7.17 3.51 4.22
CA ASN A 303 5.95 4.27 4.52
C ASN A 303 5.91 4.89 5.93
N LYS A 304 7.07 5.07 6.59
CA LYS A 304 7.19 5.68 7.93
C LYS A 304 6.54 7.06 8.06
N PHE A 305 6.55 7.87 7.01
CA PHE A 305 6.07 9.25 7.02
C PHE A 305 4.62 9.40 6.56
N SER A 306 3.87 8.31 6.35
CA SER A 306 2.47 8.35 5.90
C SER A 306 1.56 9.14 6.85
N LYS A 307 1.88 9.15 8.14
CA LYS A 307 1.21 9.97 9.17
C LYS A 307 1.31 11.48 8.95
N LEU A 308 2.15 11.93 8.04
CA LEU A 308 2.26 13.31 7.59
C LEU A 308 1.36 13.61 6.38
N ASN A 309 0.39 12.74 6.09
CA ASN A 309 -0.46 12.78 4.89
C ASN A 309 0.38 12.73 3.61
N ILE A 310 1.37 11.84 3.59
CA ILE A 310 2.19 11.54 2.41
C ILE A 310 1.70 10.21 1.85
N ARG A 311 1.41 10.16 0.55
CA ARG A 311 0.91 8.94 -0.09
C ARG A 311 1.86 7.78 0.15
N SER A 312 1.27 6.61 0.41
CA SER A 312 1.97 5.38 0.73
C SER A 312 1.69 4.32 -0.32
N ASN A 313 2.62 3.39 -0.52
CA ASN A 313 2.35 2.14 -1.22
C ASN A 313 3.36 1.10 -0.75
N ASP A 314 2.90 -0.11 -0.46
CA ASP A 314 3.78 -1.20 -0.04
C ASP A 314 4.30 -1.96 -1.27
N PHE A 315 5.55 -1.74 -1.64
CA PHE A 315 6.26 -2.55 -2.64
C PHE A 315 7.01 -3.69 -1.93
N SER A 316 6.38 -4.85 -1.84
CA SER A 316 6.89 -6.03 -1.12
C SER A 316 7.94 -6.82 -1.89
N GLN A 317 7.87 -6.83 -3.23
CA GLN A 317 8.81 -7.56 -4.08
C GLN A 317 10.16 -6.86 -4.21
N ALA A 318 11.26 -7.61 -4.08
CA ALA A 318 12.61 -7.08 -4.25
C ALA A 318 12.81 -6.45 -5.64
N VAL A 319 12.23 -7.05 -6.69
CA VAL A 319 12.28 -6.52 -8.06
C VAL A 319 11.52 -5.19 -8.17
N SER A 320 10.39 -5.04 -7.47
CA SER A 320 9.62 -3.80 -7.44
C SER A 320 10.35 -2.71 -6.68
N GLN A 321 10.99 -3.03 -5.55
CA GLN A 321 11.85 -2.10 -4.82
C GLN A 321 13.02 -1.62 -5.69
N PHE A 322 13.64 -2.52 -6.46
CA PHE A 322 14.65 -2.14 -7.45
C PHE A 322 14.07 -1.22 -8.54
N HIS A 323 12.85 -1.49 -9.04
CA HIS A 323 12.19 -0.59 -10.00
C HIS A 323 11.93 0.80 -9.42
N ILE A 324 11.56 0.93 -8.15
CA ILE A 324 11.44 2.24 -7.49
C ILE A 324 12.78 2.97 -7.54
N LEU A 325 13.85 2.33 -7.09
CA LEU A 325 15.19 2.93 -7.14
C LEU A 325 15.58 3.37 -8.56
N TYR A 326 15.27 2.54 -9.54
CA TYR A 326 15.57 2.82 -10.94
C TYR A 326 14.72 3.96 -11.53
N LEU A 327 13.40 3.94 -11.32
CA LEU A 327 12.45 4.90 -11.89
C LEU A 327 12.58 6.29 -11.27
N PHE A 328 12.99 6.36 -10.00
CA PHE A 328 13.27 7.60 -9.30
C PHE A 328 14.74 8.05 -9.41
N PHE A 329 15.51 7.46 -10.34
CA PHE A 329 16.90 7.83 -10.62
C PHE A 329 17.82 7.75 -9.42
N VAL A 330 17.46 6.94 -8.41
CA VAL A 330 18.18 6.88 -7.14
C VAL A 330 19.64 6.43 -7.33
N PHE A 331 19.90 5.66 -8.39
CA PHE A 331 21.23 5.22 -8.78
C PHE A 331 22.07 6.25 -9.56
N ASP A 332 21.51 7.39 -9.99
CA ASP A 332 22.22 8.37 -10.81
C ASP A 332 23.19 9.26 -9.99
N PHE A 333 23.18 9.16 -8.65
CA PHE A 333 23.96 10.03 -7.74
C PHE A 333 25.23 9.40 -7.17
N TYR A 334 25.66 8.27 -7.74
CA TYR A 334 26.93 7.67 -7.35
C TYR A 334 28.03 8.25 -8.25
N GLU A 335 28.92 9.04 -7.66
CA GLU A 335 30.06 9.67 -8.36
C GLU A 335 31.16 8.67 -8.80
N GLY A 336 30.90 7.36 -8.71
CA GLY A 336 31.75 6.30 -9.26
C GLY A 336 30.89 5.26 -9.96
N GLU A 337 31.51 4.45 -10.82
CA GLU A 337 30.86 3.21 -11.28
C GLU A 337 30.43 2.43 -10.03
N LEU A 338 29.19 1.92 -10.02
CA LEU A 338 28.60 1.08 -8.96
C LEU A 338 29.34 -0.28 -8.76
N ASP A 339 30.59 -0.33 -9.21
CA ASP A 339 31.52 -1.45 -9.25
C ASP A 339 31.95 -1.92 -7.86
N ARG A 340 31.72 -1.15 -6.79
CA ARG A 340 32.05 -1.53 -5.42
C ARG A 340 30.79 -1.73 -4.57
N ILE A 341 30.59 -2.98 -4.11
CA ILE A 341 29.48 -3.38 -3.22
C ILE A 341 29.38 -2.48 -1.97
N LYS A 342 30.51 -1.99 -1.45
CA LYS A 342 30.55 -1.17 -0.22
C LYS A 342 29.84 0.18 -0.38
N ASP A 343 29.95 0.80 -1.54
CA ASP A 343 29.36 2.12 -1.80
C ASP A 343 27.85 1.98 -1.99
N PHE A 344 27.42 0.91 -2.68
CA PHE A 344 26.01 0.53 -2.78
C PHE A 344 25.41 0.23 -1.40
N LYS A 345 26.07 -0.59 -0.57
CA LYS A 345 25.63 -0.94 0.79
C LYS A 345 25.45 0.29 1.68
N LYS A 346 26.35 1.26 1.60
CA LYS A 346 26.31 2.48 2.42
C LYS A 346 25.12 3.36 2.09
N PHE A 347 24.74 3.45 0.82
CA PHE A 347 23.61 4.27 0.43
C PHE A 347 22.28 3.59 0.76
N ILE A 348 22.12 2.29 0.42
CA ILE A 348 20.88 1.58 0.75
C ILE A 348 20.70 1.43 2.26
N SER A 349 21.77 1.45 3.07
CA SER A 349 21.67 1.36 4.53
C SER A 349 20.99 2.56 5.17
N ASP A 350 20.88 3.69 4.45
CA ASP A 350 20.17 4.87 4.94
C ASP A 350 18.64 4.74 4.76
N PHE A 351 18.17 3.74 4.01
CA PHE A 351 16.77 3.55 3.66
C PHE A 351 16.26 2.23 4.23
N THR A 352 15.25 2.32 5.11
CA THR A 352 14.68 1.16 5.79
C THR A 352 13.92 0.21 4.86
N LEU A 353 13.55 0.67 3.66
CA LEU A 353 12.96 -0.20 2.62
C LEU A 353 13.89 -1.37 2.25
N PHE A 354 15.22 -1.20 2.37
CA PHE A 354 16.17 -2.21 1.91
C PHE A 354 16.77 -3.02 3.06
N LYS A 355 16.73 -4.34 2.93
CA LYS A 355 17.56 -5.23 3.74
C LYS A 355 19.00 -5.20 3.18
N THR A 356 19.98 -4.86 4.03
CA THR A 356 21.39 -4.68 3.63
C THR A 356 22.05 -5.93 3.03
N GLU A 357 21.47 -7.10 3.27
CA GLU A 357 21.85 -8.40 2.71
C GLU A 357 21.61 -8.50 1.19
N ASN A 358 20.69 -7.72 0.62
CA ASN A 358 20.27 -7.84 -0.80
C ASN A 358 21.02 -6.88 -1.74
N ALA A 359 22.04 -6.21 -1.22
CA ALA A 359 22.89 -5.29 -1.96
C ALA A 359 23.48 -5.90 -3.25
N GLU A 360 23.83 -7.19 -3.20
CA GLU A 360 24.48 -7.88 -4.32
C GLU A 360 23.49 -8.19 -5.45
N GLN A 361 22.24 -8.47 -5.11
CA GLN A 361 21.16 -8.70 -6.07
C GLN A 361 20.77 -7.41 -6.79
N TYR A 362 20.58 -6.31 -6.05
CA TYR A 362 20.33 -5.01 -6.67
C TYR A 362 21.50 -4.51 -7.50
N ARG A 363 22.74 -4.78 -7.07
CA ARG A 363 23.91 -4.55 -7.92
C ARG A 363 23.85 -5.37 -9.21
N LYS A 364 23.56 -6.67 -9.13
CA LYS A 364 23.41 -7.54 -10.32
C LYS A 364 22.32 -7.01 -11.26
N TYR A 365 21.19 -6.57 -10.72
CA TYR A 365 20.10 -5.94 -11.48
C TYR A 365 20.57 -4.67 -12.19
N TYR A 366 21.27 -3.80 -11.47
CA TYR A 366 21.81 -2.56 -12.02
C TYR A 366 22.85 -2.83 -13.12
N SER A 367 23.82 -3.71 -12.89
CA SER A 367 24.86 -4.05 -13.87
C SER A 367 24.30 -4.65 -15.17
N ASN A 368 23.10 -5.22 -15.12
CA ASN A 368 22.44 -5.82 -16.29
C ASN A 368 21.49 -4.85 -17.03
N LEU A 369 21.43 -3.57 -16.64
CA LEU A 369 20.57 -2.53 -17.24
C LEU A 369 20.67 -2.43 -18.78
N ASP A 370 21.88 -2.55 -19.31
CA ASP A 370 22.18 -2.43 -20.75
C ASP A 370 22.38 -3.79 -21.43
N SER A 371 22.19 -4.89 -20.68
CA SER A 371 22.37 -6.24 -21.23
C SER A 371 21.26 -6.54 -22.25
N LYS A 372 21.60 -7.20 -23.36
CA LYS A 372 20.61 -7.68 -24.35
C LYS A 372 19.73 -8.82 -23.81
N ASN A 373 19.93 -9.24 -22.55
CA ASN A 373 19.07 -10.19 -21.88
C ASN A 373 17.73 -9.52 -21.63
N ARG A 374 16.75 -9.85 -22.48
CA ARG A 374 15.44 -9.20 -22.53
C ARG A 374 14.60 -9.38 -21.26
N HIS A 375 15.02 -10.17 -20.27
CA HIS A 375 14.05 -10.79 -19.35
C HIS A 375 14.28 -10.66 -17.84
N TYR A 376 15.25 -9.88 -17.36
CA TYR A 376 15.35 -9.66 -15.91
C TYR A 376 16.26 -8.48 -15.59
N PRO A 377 15.88 -7.50 -14.73
CA PRO A 377 14.61 -7.32 -14.01
C PRO A 377 13.50 -6.57 -14.78
N PHE A 378 13.73 -6.08 -16.00
CA PHE A 378 12.85 -5.05 -16.61
C PHE A 378 11.49 -5.51 -17.18
N ASN A 379 11.16 -6.80 -17.11
CA ASN A 379 9.91 -7.34 -17.66
C ASN A 379 8.64 -6.77 -17.00
N SER A 380 8.73 -6.30 -15.75
CA SER A 380 7.57 -5.81 -14.97
C SER A 380 7.66 -4.34 -14.56
N VAL A 381 8.66 -3.59 -15.02
CA VAL A 381 8.82 -2.15 -14.72
C VAL A 381 7.59 -1.34 -15.11
N LYS A 382 6.92 -1.73 -16.20
CA LYS A 382 5.69 -1.08 -16.65
C LYS A 382 4.62 -1.16 -15.57
N LYS A 383 4.41 -2.33 -14.95
CA LYS A 383 3.47 -2.50 -13.84
C LYS A 383 3.83 -1.59 -12.67
N THR A 384 5.10 -1.54 -12.27
CA THR A 384 5.54 -0.60 -11.22
C THR A 384 5.27 0.85 -11.60
N SER A 385 5.49 1.23 -12.86
CA SER A 385 5.20 2.58 -13.36
C SER A 385 3.68 2.88 -13.35
N ASP A 386 2.87 1.90 -13.72
CA ASP A 386 1.40 1.98 -13.69
C ASP A 386 0.91 2.17 -12.25
N ILE A 387 1.50 1.48 -11.27
CA ILE A 387 1.21 1.63 -9.83
C ILE A 387 1.62 3.02 -9.32
N ILE A 388 2.81 3.51 -9.67
CA ILE A 388 3.26 4.85 -9.29
C ILE A 388 2.29 5.92 -9.85
N GLU A 389 1.85 5.77 -11.09
CA GLU A 389 0.92 6.71 -11.70
C GLU A 389 -0.47 6.64 -11.06
N SER A 390 -1.02 5.43 -10.88
CA SER A 390 -2.39 5.25 -10.41
C SER A 390 -2.57 5.42 -8.89
N LYS A 391 -1.63 4.91 -8.07
CA LYS A 391 -1.72 4.98 -6.60
C LYS A 391 -1.03 6.22 -6.02
N LEU A 392 0.15 6.55 -6.55
CA LEU A 392 0.96 7.67 -6.02
C LEU A 392 0.70 9.00 -6.75
N ASN A 393 -0.07 9.00 -7.84
CA ASN A 393 -0.39 10.18 -8.66
C ASN A 393 0.85 10.92 -9.19
N ILE A 394 1.91 10.17 -9.51
CA ILE A 394 3.13 10.71 -10.12
C ILE A 394 3.12 10.39 -11.60
N SER A 395 3.18 11.42 -12.44
CA SER A 395 3.12 11.27 -13.90
C SER A 395 4.24 10.38 -14.44
N ARG A 396 3.87 9.43 -15.30
CA ARG A 396 4.80 8.51 -15.96
C ARG A 396 5.90 9.20 -16.76
N GLU A 397 5.66 10.41 -17.28
CA GLU A 397 6.67 11.16 -18.03
C GLU A 397 7.89 11.52 -17.18
N LYS A 398 7.68 11.80 -15.89
CA LYS A 398 8.78 12.13 -14.94
C LYS A 398 9.66 10.92 -14.64
N LEU A 399 9.11 9.71 -14.74
CA LEU A 399 9.80 8.44 -14.50
C LEU A 399 10.66 7.98 -15.70
N LYS A 400 10.55 8.64 -16.85
CA LYS A 400 11.36 8.31 -18.02
C LYS A 400 12.80 8.81 -17.83
N LYS A 401 13.77 8.01 -18.28
CA LYS A 401 15.18 8.43 -18.36
C LYS A 401 15.28 9.78 -19.11
N ILE A 402 16.11 10.70 -18.61
CA ILE A 402 16.45 11.90 -19.39
C ILE A 402 17.08 11.36 -20.69
N PRO A 403 16.59 11.74 -21.88
CA PRO A 403 17.31 11.43 -23.10
C PRO A 403 18.71 12.01 -22.91
N LYS A 404 19.74 11.15 -22.96
CA LYS A 404 21.13 11.61 -22.88
C LYS A 404 21.24 12.79 -23.83
N ILE A 405 21.46 14.00 -23.30
CA ILE A 405 21.84 15.13 -24.12
C ILE A 405 23.09 14.64 -24.81
N LYS A 406 22.99 14.35 -26.12
CA LYS A 406 24.18 14.06 -26.93
C LYS A 406 25.09 15.23 -26.66
N ASN A 407 26.27 14.98 -26.07
CA ASN A 407 27.32 15.96 -25.94
C ASN A 407 27.50 16.63 -27.31
N THR A 408 26.85 17.77 -27.52
CA THR A 408 27.27 18.71 -28.54
C THR A 408 28.60 19.18 -28.04
N ASN A 409 29.67 18.67 -28.67
CA ASN A 409 31.01 19.18 -28.56
C ASN A 409 30.95 20.71 -28.61
N ILE A 410 31.07 21.35 -27.46
CA ILE A 410 31.50 22.73 -27.41
C ILE A 410 33.02 22.63 -27.47
N MET A 411 33.55 22.75 -28.69
CA MET A 411 34.95 23.05 -28.90
C MET A 411 35.24 24.42 -28.27
N TYR A 412 36.16 24.44 -27.30
CA TYR A 412 37.05 25.57 -27.08
C TYR A 412 38.49 25.06 -27.10
#